data_AF-A0A2V8KU50-F1
#
_entry.id   AF-A0A2V8KU50-F1
#
_cell.length_a   1.000
_cell.length_b   1.000
_cell.length_c   1.000
_cell.angle_alpha   90.00
_cell.angle_beta   90.00
_cell.angle_gamma   90.00
#
_symmetry.space_group_name_H-M   'P 1'
#
loop_
_entity.id
_entity.type
_entity.pdbx_description
1 polymer ?
#
loop_
_entity_poly.entity_id
_entity_poly.type
_entity_poly.pdbx_seq_one_letter_code
_entity_poly.pdbx_strand_id
1 'polypeptide(L)'
;MKGNRDGDSILDRTGLVLSDQSRGTTRIRKIDANTLEVVMTLEDSKALTKPWAVTKRFRKLPQGTRLYDYGCAENNRNPVDEKSGKTLLLGPDGKPLND
;
A
#
# COMPACT_ATOMS: atom_id res chain seq x y z
N MET A 1 8.78 -16.35 7.70
CA MET A 1 7.67 -15.73 6.95
C MET A 1 8.14 -15.55 5.51
N LYS A 2 7.35 -15.94 4.50
CA LYS A 2 7.70 -15.70 3.09
C LYS A 2 7.73 -14.18 2.90
N GLY A 3 8.94 -13.60 2.92
CA GLY A 3 9.13 -12.17 2.73
C GLY A 3 8.89 -11.76 1.27
N ASN A 4 9.09 -10.49 0.95
CA ASN A 4 9.14 -9.97 -0.42
C ASN A 4 10.34 -10.61 -1.17
N ARG A 5 10.14 -11.84 -1.62
CA ARG A 5 11.05 -12.63 -2.44
C ARG A 5 10.25 -13.03 -3.66
N ASP A 6 10.88 -12.99 -4.82
CA ASP A 6 10.27 -13.37 -6.10
C ASP A 6 9.10 -12.49 -6.57
N GLY A 7 9.07 -11.21 -6.17
CA GLY A 7 8.04 -10.24 -6.62
C GLY A 7 6.71 -10.30 -5.85
N ASP A 8 6.64 -11.12 -4.81
CA ASP A 8 5.46 -11.29 -3.97
C ASP A 8 5.27 -10.11 -2.98
N SER A 9 4.00 -9.79 -2.68
CA SER A 9 3.64 -8.70 -1.76
C SER A 9 2.80 -9.21 -0.59
N ILE A 10 3.18 -8.85 0.64
CA ILE A 10 2.35 -9.11 1.83
C ILE A 10 1.16 -8.13 1.80
N LEU A 11 -0.05 -8.66 1.75
CA LEU A 11 -1.29 -7.88 1.64
C LEU A 11 -1.68 -7.21 2.96
N ASP A 12 -1.58 -7.94 4.07
CA ASP A 12 -2.03 -7.47 5.37
C ASP A 12 -1.29 -8.14 6.55
N ARG A 13 -1.70 -7.77 7.77
CA ARG A 13 -1.11 -8.28 9.01
C ARG A 13 -1.45 -9.75 9.31
N THR A 14 -2.34 -10.39 8.56
CA THR A 14 -2.53 -11.85 8.69
C THR A 14 -1.40 -12.61 7.99
N GLY A 15 -0.57 -11.91 7.21
CA GLY A 15 0.51 -12.53 6.44
C GLY A 15 0.02 -13.13 5.13
N LEU A 16 -1.15 -12.75 4.63
CA LEU A 16 -1.60 -13.13 3.29
C LEU A 16 -0.61 -12.54 2.27
N VAL A 17 -0.16 -13.36 1.32
CA VAL A 17 0.82 -12.97 0.30
C VAL A 17 0.15 -13.03 -1.07
N LEU A 18 0.28 -11.96 -1.83
CA LEU A 18 -0.08 -11.87 -3.24
C LEU A 18 1.14 -12.15 -4.11
N SER A 19 0.93 -12.83 -5.23
CA SER A 19 1.94 -13.13 -6.22
C SER A 19 2.18 -11.97 -7.19
N ASP A 20 3.23 -12.14 -7.99
CA ASP A 20 3.56 -11.33 -9.16
C ASP A 20 2.43 -11.23 -10.22
N GLN A 21 1.43 -12.12 -10.18
CA GLN A 21 0.27 -12.10 -11.07
C GLN A 21 -0.97 -11.44 -10.47
N SER A 22 -0.85 -10.85 -9.27
CA SER A 22 -1.98 -10.21 -8.62
C SER A 22 -2.49 -8.98 -9.39
N ARG A 23 -3.81 -8.84 -9.45
CA ARG A 23 -4.48 -7.68 -10.05
C ARG A 23 -5.55 -7.14 -9.12
N GLY A 24 -5.42 -5.86 -8.77
CA GLY A 24 -6.42 -5.12 -8.01
C GLY A 24 -7.31 -4.25 -8.90
N THR A 25 -8.60 -4.18 -8.60
CA THR A 25 -9.52 -3.18 -9.17
C THR A 25 -10.29 -2.48 -8.06
N THR A 26 -10.24 -1.14 -8.05
CA THR A 26 -10.99 -0.32 -7.10
C THR A 26 -12.03 0.50 -7.84
N ARG A 27 -13.29 0.41 -7.41
CA ARG A 27 -14.40 1.23 -7.91
C ARG A 27 -14.95 2.08 -6.78
N ILE A 28 -14.95 3.39 -7.00
CA ILE A 28 -15.38 4.39 -6.02
C ILE A 28 -16.62 5.08 -6.56
N ARG A 29 -17.70 5.15 -5.77
CA ARG A 29 -18.94 5.85 -6.14
C ARG A 29 -19.61 6.48 -4.92
N LYS A 30 -20.24 7.64 -5.11
CA LYS A 30 -21.22 8.13 -4.14
C LYS A 30 -22.52 7.38 -4.38
N ILE A 31 -23.01 6.67 -3.37
CA ILE A 31 -24.28 5.95 -3.46
C ILE A 31 -25.46 6.81 -2.98
N ASP A 32 -25.16 7.86 -2.21
CA ASP A 32 -26.09 8.91 -1.79
C ASP A 32 -25.30 10.20 -1.45
N ALA A 33 -25.99 11.22 -0.92
CA ALA A 33 -25.39 12.52 -0.61
C ALA A 33 -24.31 12.48 0.50
N ASN A 34 -24.33 11.46 1.36
CA ASN A 34 -23.53 11.33 2.56
C ASN A 34 -22.67 10.07 2.61
N THR A 35 -22.77 9.17 1.63
CA THR A 35 -22.06 7.88 1.63
C THR A 35 -21.23 7.69 0.36
N LEU A 36 -19.92 7.50 0.56
CA LEU A 36 -19.00 7.01 -0.45
C LEU A 36 -18.83 5.50 -0.29
N GLU A 37 -19.05 4.74 -1.36
CA GLU A 37 -18.78 3.32 -1.42
C GLU A 37 -17.52 3.06 -2.23
N VAL A 38 -16.65 2.22 -1.67
CA VAL A 38 -15.40 1.76 -2.29
C VAL A 38 -15.46 0.25 -2.35
N VAL A 39 -15.48 -0.30 -3.56
CA VAL A 39 -15.41 -1.74 -3.82
C VAL A 39 -14.04 -2.06 -4.37
N MET A 40 -13.29 -2.86 -3.62
CA MET A 40 -11.98 -3.38 -4.03
C MET A 40 -12.13 -4.86 -4.38
N THR A 41 -11.56 -5.27 -5.50
CA THR A 41 -11.50 -6.68 -5.92
C THR A 41 -10.05 -7.03 -6.21
N LEU A 42 -9.58 -8.11 -5.60
CA LEU A 42 -8.25 -8.68 -5.81
C LEU A 42 -8.37 -10.04 -6.47
N GLU A 43 -7.63 -10.22 -7.55
CA GLU A 43 -7.57 -11.44 -8.36
C GLU A 43 -6.14 -11.92 -8.41
N ASP A 44 -5.90 -13.16 -8.00
CA ASP A 44 -4.59 -13.79 -8.02
C ASP A 44 -4.77 -15.30 -8.03
N SER A 45 -4.58 -15.94 -9.20
CA SER A 45 -4.81 -17.38 -9.35
C SER A 45 -3.75 -18.26 -8.68
N LYS A 46 -2.58 -17.71 -8.34
CA LYS A 46 -1.51 -18.44 -7.64
C LYS A 46 -1.72 -18.46 -6.13
N ALA A 47 -2.31 -17.39 -5.58
CA ALA A 47 -2.48 -17.22 -4.13
C ALA A 47 -3.92 -17.39 -3.62
N LEU A 48 -4.93 -17.12 -4.45
CA LEU A 48 -6.34 -17.10 -4.03
C LEU A 48 -7.14 -18.18 -4.75
N THR A 49 -8.05 -18.83 -4.02
CA THR A 49 -8.96 -19.83 -4.61
C THR A 49 -10.11 -19.21 -5.42
N LYS A 50 -10.34 -17.90 -5.26
CA LYS A 50 -11.33 -17.10 -6.00
C LYS A 50 -11.03 -15.60 -5.83
N PRO A 51 -11.58 -14.72 -6.69
CA PRO A 51 -11.48 -13.28 -6.48
C PRO A 51 -11.97 -12.87 -5.10
N TRP A 52 -11.20 -12.06 -4.40
CA TRP A 52 -11.56 -11.53 -3.09
C TRP A 52 -12.08 -10.11 -3.24
N ALA A 53 -13.30 -9.85 -2.76
CA ALA A 53 -13.92 -8.54 -2.84
C ALA A 53 -14.22 -7.97 -1.46
N VAL A 54 -13.88 -6.70 -1.25
CA VAL A 54 -14.16 -5.95 -0.03
C VAL A 54 -14.91 -4.68 -0.39
N THR A 55 -16.03 -4.46 0.29
CA THR A 55 -16.78 -3.19 0.22
C THR A 55 -16.53 -2.40 1.48
N LYS A 56 -16.10 -1.14 1.34
CA LYS A 56 -15.99 -0.16 2.41
C LYS A 56 -16.96 0.98 2.14
N ARG A 57 -17.62 1.46 3.18
CA ARG A 57 -18.49 2.64 3.12
C ARG A 57 -17.97 3.69 4.07
N PHE A 58 -17.75 4.88 3.54
CA PHE A 58 -17.29 6.04 4.28
C PHE A 58 -18.43 7.03 4.38
N ARG A 59 -18.64 7.56 5.58
CA ARG A 59 -19.61 8.63 5.81
C ARG A 59 -18.95 9.98 5.60
N LYS A 60 -19.68 10.90 5.00
CA LYS A 60 -19.30 12.30 4.89
C LYS A 60 -19.13 12.89 6.28
N LEU A 61 -17.97 13.51 6.53
CA LEU A 61 -17.70 14.19 7.79
C LEU A 61 -18.49 15.50 7.88
N PRO A 62 -18.77 16.00 9.09
CA PRO A 62 -19.42 17.28 9.29
C PRO A 62 -18.72 18.43 8.56
N GLN A 63 -19.48 19.44 8.17
CA GLN A 63 -18.90 20.65 7.59
C GLN A 63 -17.94 21.30 8.61
N GLY A 64 -16.80 21.78 8.13
CA GLY A 64 -15.77 22.36 8.98
C GLY A 64 -14.74 21.35 9.50
N THR A 65 -14.97 20.04 9.38
CA THR A 65 -13.93 19.05 9.65
C THR A 65 -12.72 19.30 8.74
N ARG A 66 -11.53 19.25 9.33
CA ARG A 66 -10.25 19.38 8.63
C ARG A 66 -9.47 18.08 8.80
N LEU A 67 -8.82 17.66 7.72
CA LEU A 67 -7.80 16.63 7.75
C LEU A 67 -6.49 17.32 8.11
N TYR A 68 -5.79 16.77 9.10
CA TYR A 68 -4.39 17.13 9.30
C TYR A 68 -3.57 16.48 8.20
N ASP A 69 -2.70 17.24 7.55
CA ASP A 69 -1.68 16.63 6.70
C ASP A 69 -0.78 15.77 7.59
N TYR A 70 -0.72 14.49 7.27
CA TYR A 70 0.32 13.62 7.79
C TYR A 70 1.59 13.92 6.99
N GLY A 71 2.45 14.78 7.53
CA GLY A 71 3.79 14.94 7.00
C GLY A 71 4.58 13.66 7.26
N CYS A 72 4.96 12.95 6.19
CA CYS A 72 5.97 11.88 6.25
C CYS A 72 7.31 12.49 6.68
N ALA A 73 7.46 12.75 7.98
CA ALA A 73 8.72 13.10 8.62
C ALA A 73 9.46 11.82 9.04
N GLU A 74 9.41 10.79 8.21
CA GLU A 74 10.08 9.51 8.39
C GLU A 74 11.58 9.66 8.12
N ASN A 75 12.23 10.61 8.81
CA ASN A 75 13.68 10.77 8.92
C ASN A 75 14.46 10.31 7.68
N ASN A 76 14.08 10.82 6.49
CA ASN A 76 14.66 10.45 5.19
C ASN A 76 16.08 11.05 5.07
N ARG A 77 16.99 10.63 5.96
CA ARG A 77 18.42 10.95 5.94
C ARG A 77 19.21 9.99 5.06
N ASN A 78 18.51 9.15 4.32
CA ASN A 78 19.10 8.27 3.35
C ASN A 78 19.78 9.11 2.27
N PRO A 79 21.10 8.98 2.09
CA PRO A 79 21.82 9.75 1.09
C PRO A 79 21.36 9.35 -0.31
N VAL A 80 21.45 10.27 -1.26
CA VAL A 80 21.22 9.98 -2.67
C VAL A 80 22.56 9.64 -3.31
N ASP A 81 22.62 8.54 -4.06
CA ASP A 81 23.76 8.25 -4.92
C ASP A 81 23.78 9.24 -6.09
N GLU A 82 24.81 10.09 -6.16
CA GLU A 82 24.88 11.19 -7.14
C GLU A 82 24.97 10.71 -8.59
N LYS A 83 25.38 9.46 -8.83
CA LYS A 83 25.54 8.91 -10.18
C LYS A 83 24.24 8.32 -10.74
N SER A 84 23.50 7.60 -9.91
CA SER A 84 22.28 6.89 -10.30
C SER A 84 21.00 7.64 -9.92
N GLY A 85 21.08 8.62 -9.02
CA GLY A 85 19.93 9.33 -8.47
C GLY A 85 19.09 8.50 -7.51
N LYS A 86 19.53 7.29 -7.14
CA LYS A 86 18.82 6.40 -6.22
C LYS A 86 19.02 6.84 -4.77
N THR A 87 17.97 6.73 -3.96
CA THR A 87 18.07 6.87 -2.50
C THR A 87 18.68 5.59 -1.92
N LEU A 88 19.80 5.72 -1.21
CA LEU A 88 20.52 4.60 -0.59
C LEU A 88 19.86 4.22 0.74
N LEU A 89 19.58 2.93 0.94
CA LEU A 89 19.12 2.44 2.24
C LEU A 89 20.32 2.31 3.18
N LEU A 90 20.23 2.87 4.39
CA LEU A 90 21.28 2.73 5.39
C LEU A 90 21.01 1.51 6.29
N GLY A 91 22.05 0.72 6.53
CA GLY A 91 22.06 -0.35 7.52
C GLY A 91 22.08 0.19 8.95
N PRO A 92 21.96 -0.70 9.96
CA PRO A 92 22.03 -0.31 11.37
C PRO A 92 23.36 0.35 11.78
N ASP A 93 24.41 0.13 11.00
CA ASP A 93 25.73 0.74 11.15
C ASP A 93 25.86 2.12 10.47
N GLY A 94 24.76 2.62 9.88
CA GLY A 94 24.71 3.90 9.18
C GLY A 94 25.37 3.90 7.80
N LYS A 95 25.78 2.74 7.29
CA LYS A 95 26.39 2.61 5.95
C LYS A 95 25.35 2.21 4.91
N PRO A 96 25.52 2.59 3.64
CA PRO A 96 24.69 2.08 2.56
C PRO A 96 24.68 0.55 2.57
N LEU A 97 23.48 -0.03 2.56
CA LEU A 97 23.29 -1.42 2.18
C LEU A 97 23.62 -1.48 0.69
N ASN A 98 24.62 -2.28 0.33
CA ASN A 98 24.93 -2.51 -1.08
C ASN A 98 23.77 -3.29 -1.70
N ASP A 99 23.16 -2.72 -2.74
CA ASP A 99 22.24 -3.41 -3.65
C ASP A 99 23.00 -4.41 -4.53
#